data_AF-A0A328TVK2-F1
#
_entry.id   AF-A0A328TVK2-F1
#
_cell.length_a   1.000
_cell.length_b   1.000
_cell.length_c   1.000
_cell.angle_alpha   90.00
_cell.angle_beta   90.00
_cell.angle_gamma   90.00
#
_symmetry.space_group_name_H-M   'P 1'
#
loop_
_entity.id
_entity.type
_entity.pdbx_description
1 polymer ?
#
loop_
_entity_poly.entity_id
_entity_poly.type
_entity_poly.pdbx_seq_one_letter_code
_entity_poly.pdbx_strand_id
1 'polypeptide(L)'
;MRTWLRIEFLLKQLSASQNIVDHLGALTFFRNAADLLDVFERGELRTEIFKELERQQQKLQSWFKVPSVDTATIDARLADLKTRGAALMVAPRMGQLLHEDRLIALVRQRLSIPGGCCSFRSADAAYLASY
;
A
#
# COMPACT_ATOMS: atom_id res chain seq x y z
N MET A 1 2.15 10.44 -10.51
CA MET A 1 2.23 9.30 -11.46
C MET A 1 3.25 8.25 -11.05
N ARG A 2 4.58 8.49 -11.10
CA ARG A 2 5.61 7.48 -10.77
C ARG A 2 5.40 6.78 -9.42
N THR A 3 5.14 7.54 -8.35
CA THR A 3 4.93 6.99 -7.00
C THR A 3 3.71 6.07 -6.94
N TRP A 4 2.64 6.38 -7.65
CA TRP A 4 1.40 5.59 -7.61
C TRP A 4 1.55 4.27 -8.34
N LEU A 5 2.21 4.28 -9.50
CA LEU A 5 2.53 3.05 -10.23
C LEU A 5 3.45 2.14 -9.41
N ARG A 6 4.40 2.73 -8.67
CA ARG A 6 5.26 1.97 -7.75
C ARG A 6 4.45 1.34 -6.61
N ILE A 7 3.54 2.09 -5.98
CA ILE A 7 2.66 1.57 -4.91
C ILE A 7 1.77 0.45 -5.45
N GLU A 8 1.13 0.66 -6.60
CA GLU A 8 0.29 -0.35 -7.24
C GLU A 8 1.08 -1.63 -7.55
N PHE A 9 2.29 -1.49 -8.10
CA PHE A 9 3.18 -2.61 -8.36
C PHE A 9 3.55 -3.36 -7.07
N LEU A 10 3.96 -2.65 -6.02
CA LEU A 10 4.33 -3.25 -4.73
C LEU A 10 3.13 -3.96 -4.07
N LEU A 11 1.93 -3.37 -4.12
CA LEU A 11 0.71 -4.00 -3.61
C LEU A 11 0.37 -5.28 -4.38
N LYS A 12 0.52 -5.28 -5.71
CA LYS A 12 0.34 -6.48 -6.54
C LYS A 12 1.35 -7.57 -6.16
N GLN A 13 2.62 -7.21 -5.97
CA GLN A 13 3.63 -8.18 -5.55
C GLN A 13 3.35 -8.76 -4.16
N LEU A 14 2.96 -7.92 -3.19
CA LEU A 14 2.55 -8.38 -1.87
C LEU A 14 1.36 -9.33 -1.95
N SER A 15 0.38 -9.04 -2.81
CA SER A 15 -0.77 -9.92 -3.01
C SER A 15 -0.39 -11.27 -3.64
N ALA A 16 0.59 -11.27 -4.56
CA ALA A 16 1.09 -12.48 -5.18
C ALA A 16 1.95 -13.32 -4.21
N SER A 17 2.62 -12.68 -3.25
CA SER A 17 3.46 -13.34 -2.24
C SER A 17 2.76 -13.55 -0.89
N GLN A 18 1.42 -13.61 -0.87
CA GLN A 18 0.65 -13.82 0.38
C GLN A 18 0.90 -15.20 0.98
N ASN A 19 1.06 -16.21 0.13
CA ASN A 19 1.33 -17.57 0.56
C ASN A 19 2.83 -17.77 0.74
N ILE A 20 3.28 -17.60 1.97
CA ILE A 20 4.68 -17.82 2.35
C ILE A 20 4.84 -19.31 2.65
N VAL A 21 5.58 -20.01 1.78
CA VAL A 21 5.82 -21.46 1.88
C VAL A 21 7.29 -21.75 2.20
N ASP A 22 8.18 -20.82 1.86
CA ASP A 22 9.62 -20.97 2.03
C ASP A 22 10.27 -19.64 2.43
N HIS A 23 11.54 -19.74 2.82
CA HIS A 23 12.33 -18.59 3.23
C HIS A 23 12.46 -17.53 2.12
N LEU A 24 12.56 -17.95 0.85
CA LEU A 24 12.66 -17.03 -0.28
C LEU A 24 11.35 -16.24 -0.47
N GLY A 25 10.20 -16.90 -0.32
CA GLY A 25 8.88 -16.27 -0.31
C GLY A 25 8.74 -15.26 0.82
N ALA A 26 9.18 -15.62 2.03
CA ALA A 26 9.19 -14.71 3.18
C ALA A 26 10.04 -13.46 2.91
N LEU A 27 11.27 -13.64 2.41
CA LEU A 27 12.14 -12.52 2.05
C LEU A 27 11.53 -11.60 0.99
N THR A 28 10.90 -12.20 -0.03
CA THR A 28 10.22 -11.44 -1.09
C THR A 28 9.09 -10.60 -0.50
N PHE A 29 8.25 -11.21 0.33
CA PHE A 29 7.16 -10.51 1.01
C PHE A 29 7.66 -9.35 1.87
N PHE A 30 8.60 -9.61 2.79
CA PHE A 30 9.11 -8.57 3.69
C PHE A 30 9.88 -7.48 2.97
N ARG A 31 10.58 -7.79 1.88
CA ARG A 31 11.24 -6.78 1.05
C ARG A 31 10.23 -5.86 0.38
N ASN A 32 9.18 -6.42 -0.24
CA ASN A 32 8.12 -5.62 -0.85
C ASN A 32 7.36 -4.77 0.20
N ALA A 33 7.15 -5.32 1.40
CA ALA A 33 6.52 -4.60 2.50
C ALA A 33 7.42 -3.44 2.99
N ALA A 34 8.72 -3.67 3.12
CA ALA A 34 9.69 -2.64 3.48
C ALA A 34 9.75 -1.52 2.43
N ASP A 35 9.81 -1.87 1.14
CA ASP A 35 9.80 -0.90 0.04
C ASP A 35 8.51 -0.08 0.01
N LEU A 36 7.37 -0.68 0.36
CA LEU A 36 6.09 0.01 0.46
C LEU A 36 6.07 0.98 1.65
N LEU A 37 6.57 0.55 2.82
CA LEU A 37 6.72 1.39 4.01
C LEU A 37 7.63 2.60 3.74
N ASP A 38 8.75 2.39 3.06
CA ASP A 38 9.66 3.48 2.66
C ASP A 38 8.97 4.51 1.76
N VAL A 39 8.06 4.07 0.89
CA VAL A 39 7.24 4.98 0.06
C VAL A 39 6.22 5.74 0.90
N PHE A 40 5.63 5.10 1.92
CA PHE A 40 4.69 5.73 2.84
C PHE A 40 5.35 6.76 3.78
N GLU A 41 6.60 6.52 4.18
CA GLU A 41 7.35 7.42 5.07
C GLU A 41 7.83 8.71 4.35
N ARG A 42 8.14 8.63 3.06
CA ARG A 42 8.79 9.71 2.29
C ARG A 42 7.85 10.77 1.71
N GLY A 43 6.54 10.56 1.73
CA GLY A 43 5.61 11.45 1.03
C GLY A 43 4.26 11.61 1.71
N GLU A 44 3.60 12.73 1.41
CA GLU A 44 2.23 12.99 1.85
C GLU A 44 1.20 12.27 0.97
N LEU A 45 1.23 10.93 0.94
CA LEU A 45 0.35 10.16 0.06
C LEU A 45 -1.13 10.39 0.33
N ARG A 46 -1.50 10.60 1.61
CA ARG A 46 -2.89 10.87 1.97
C ARG A 46 -3.39 12.15 1.30
N THR A 47 -2.63 13.25 1.37
CA THR A 47 -3.04 14.54 0.82
C THR A 47 -3.05 14.49 -0.71
N GLU A 48 -2.08 13.82 -1.32
CA GLU A 48 -2.02 13.63 -2.77
C GLU A 48 -3.20 12.79 -3.30
N ILE A 49 -3.55 11.69 -2.63
CA ILE A 49 -4.72 10.87 -2.99
C ILE A 49 -6.01 11.67 -2.79
N PHE A 50 -6.12 12.43 -1.70
CA PHE A 50 -7.30 13.26 -1.43
C PHE A 50 -7.51 14.31 -2.52
N LYS A 51 -6.47 15.06 -2.89
CA LYS A 51 -6.53 16.04 -4.00
C LYS A 51 -6.95 15.39 -5.32
N GLU A 52 -6.46 14.19 -5.60
CA GLU A 52 -6.88 13.47 -6.81
C GLU A 52 -8.35 13.06 -6.75
N LEU A 53 -8.84 12.57 -5.61
CA LEU A 53 -10.26 12.24 -5.44
C LEU A 53 -11.14 13.47 -5.69
N GLU A 54 -10.75 14.65 -5.21
CA GLU A 54 -11.45 15.91 -5.50
C GLU A 54 -11.41 16.26 -6.99
N ARG A 55 -10.24 16.13 -7.63
CA ARG A 55 -10.08 16.35 -9.08
C ARG A 55 -10.98 15.43 -9.91
N GLN A 56 -11.09 14.15 -9.54
CA GLN A 56 -11.96 13.20 -10.23
C GLN A 56 -13.45 13.51 -9.98
N GLN A 57 -13.82 13.98 -8.79
CA GLN A 57 -15.19 14.43 -8.52
C GLN A 57 -15.57 15.63 -9.38
N GLN A 58 -14.71 16.65 -9.47
CA GLN A 58 -14.94 17.82 -10.34
C GLN A 58 -15.05 17.41 -11.81
N LYS A 59 -14.20 16.47 -12.25
CA LYS A 59 -14.27 15.91 -13.60
C LYS A 59 -15.58 15.18 -13.85
N LEU A 60 -16.06 14.36 -12.91
CA LEU A 60 -17.35 13.67 -13.03
C LEU A 60 -18.53 14.66 -13.05
N GLN A 61 -18.47 15.71 -12.24
CA GLN A 61 -19.50 16.75 -12.22
C GLN A 61 -19.64 17.50 -13.55
N SER A 62 -18.55 17.64 -14.31
CA SER A 62 -18.64 18.31 -15.63
C SER A 62 -19.43 17.49 -16.66
N TRP A 63 -19.53 16.16 -16.48
CA TRP A 63 -20.30 15.29 -17.37
C TRP A 63 -21.82 15.48 -17.27
N PHE A 64 -22.34 16.03 -16.17
CA PHE A 64 -23.77 16.36 -16.08
C PHE A 64 -24.25 17.36 -17.14
N LYS A 65 -23.32 18.13 -17.73
CA LYS A 65 -23.63 19.09 -18.80
C LYS A 65 -23.77 18.43 -20.18
N VAL A 66 -23.41 17.15 -20.31
CA VAL A 66 -23.42 16.42 -21.59
C VAL A 66 -24.79 15.77 -21.79
N PRO A 67 -25.53 16.11 -22.86
CA PRO A 67 -26.79 15.44 -23.17
C PRO A 67 -26.55 13.95 -23.46
N SER A 68 -27.47 13.09 -23.02
CA SER A 68 -27.43 11.62 -23.14
C SER A 68 -26.51 10.86 -22.17
N VAL A 69 -26.00 11.51 -21.10
CA VAL A 69 -25.22 10.81 -20.07
C VAL A 69 -26.13 10.14 -19.04
N ASP A 70 -25.72 8.97 -18.55
CA ASP A 70 -26.39 8.29 -17.43
C ASP A 70 -26.03 8.98 -16.11
N THR A 71 -26.93 9.85 -15.65
CA THR A 71 -26.77 10.62 -14.41
C THR A 71 -26.78 9.74 -13.16
N ALA A 72 -27.52 8.63 -13.16
CA ALA A 72 -27.61 7.73 -12.01
C ALA A 72 -26.27 7.04 -11.72
N THR A 73 -25.58 6.59 -12.77
CA THR A 73 -24.23 6.02 -12.64
C THR A 73 -23.22 7.06 -12.16
N ILE A 74 -23.30 8.31 -12.64
CA ILE A 74 -22.41 9.39 -12.20
C ILE A 74 -22.64 9.70 -10.71
N ASP A 75 -23.89 9.83 -10.27
CA ASP A 75 -24.23 10.09 -8.87
C ASP A 75 -23.75 8.97 -7.95
N ALA A 76 -23.94 7.71 -8.35
CA ALA A 76 -23.44 6.56 -7.59
C ALA A 76 -21.91 6.60 -7.45
N ARG A 77 -21.19 6.92 -8.54
CA ARG A 77 -19.71 7.03 -8.51
C ARG A 77 -19.23 8.22 -7.68
N LEU A 78 -19.94 9.35 -7.72
CA LEU A 78 -19.65 10.50 -6.87
C LEU A 78 -19.86 10.18 -5.38
N ALA A 79 -20.93 9.47 -5.04
CA ALA A 79 -21.18 9.01 -3.68
C ALA A 79 -20.09 8.03 -3.19
N ASP A 80 -19.66 7.10 -4.04
CA ASP A 80 -18.55 6.19 -3.75
C ASP A 80 -17.25 6.97 -3.47
N LEU A 81 -16.90 7.93 -4.32
CA LEU A 81 -15.68 8.75 -4.15
C LEU A 81 -15.71 9.57 -2.86
N LYS A 82 -16.86 10.16 -2.52
CA LYS A 82 -17.03 10.90 -1.25
C LYS A 82 -16.87 9.99 -0.04
N THR A 83 -17.49 8.81 -0.08
CA THR A 83 -17.41 7.83 1.02
C THR A 83 -15.97 7.35 1.23
N ARG A 84 -15.26 7.01 0.13
CA ARG A 84 -13.85 6.61 0.18
C ARG A 84 -12.94 7.75 0.63
N GLY A 85 -13.21 8.98 0.20
CA GLY A 85 -12.50 10.18 0.65
C GLY A 85 -12.66 10.44 2.15
N ALA A 86 -13.89 10.31 2.68
CA ALA A 86 -14.15 10.42 4.11
C ALA A 86 -13.42 9.32 4.91
N ALA A 87 -13.49 8.06 4.44
CA ALA A 87 -12.77 6.95 5.06
C ALA A 87 -11.25 7.17 5.07
N LEU A 88 -10.68 7.71 3.99
CA LEU A 88 -9.25 8.04 3.88
C LEU A 88 -8.80 9.09 4.91
N MET A 89 -9.67 10.06 5.22
CA MET A 89 -9.37 11.13 6.18
C MET A 89 -9.36 10.63 7.63
N VAL A 90 -10.23 9.68 7.96
CA VAL A 90 -10.33 9.09 9.31
C VAL A 90 -9.32 7.95 9.50
N ALA A 91 -8.83 7.35 8.42
CA ALA A 91 -7.87 6.25 8.48
C ALA A 91 -6.59 6.64 9.27
N PRO A 92 -6.00 5.69 10.03
CA PRO A 92 -4.72 5.91 10.69
C PRO A 92 -3.61 6.19 9.66
N ARG A 93 -2.44 6.65 10.13
CA ARG A 93 -1.33 6.98 9.24
C ARG A 93 -1.00 5.76 8.38
N MET A 94 -0.88 5.96 7.07
CA MET A 94 -0.56 4.86 6.14
C MET A 94 0.73 4.17 6.56
N GLY A 95 0.69 2.85 6.65
CA GLY A 95 1.83 2.05 7.10
C GLY A 95 2.07 2.02 8.60
N GLN A 96 1.30 2.73 9.43
CA GLN A 96 1.53 2.79 10.88
C GLN A 96 1.51 1.40 11.52
N LEU A 97 0.49 0.59 11.23
CA LEU A 97 0.37 -0.77 11.78
C LEU A 97 1.55 -1.67 11.36
N LEU A 98 2.03 -1.53 10.13
CA LEU A 98 3.18 -2.29 9.64
C LEU A 98 4.51 -1.79 10.23
N HIS A 99 4.60 -0.50 10.53
CA HIS A 99 5.77 0.12 11.16
C HIS A 99 5.87 -0.27 12.65
N GLU A 100 4.74 -0.34 13.36
CA GLU A 100 4.67 -0.71 14.78
C GLU A 100 4.81 -2.23 15.01
N ASP A 101 4.72 -3.04 13.96
CA ASP A 101 4.90 -4.48 14.03
C ASP A 101 6.36 -4.86 14.30
N ARG A 102 6.56 -5.61 15.40
CA ARG A 102 7.89 -6.03 15.86
C ARG A 102 8.61 -6.92 14.86
N LEU A 103 7.90 -7.83 14.18
CA LEU A 103 8.50 -8.76 13.23
C LEU A 103 8.99 -8.00 12.00
N ILE A 104 8.15 -7.12 11.46
CA ILE A 104 8.50 -6.27 10.31
C ILE A 104 9.70 -5.38 10.65
N ALA A 105 9.73 -4.77 11.84
CA ALA A 105 10.85 -3.94 12.28
C ALA A 105 12.18 -4.72 12.32
N LEU A 106 12.17 -5.93 12.90
CA LEU A 106 13.36 -6.80 12.98
C LEU A 106 13.86 -7.21 11.58
N VAL A 107 12.94 -7.62 10.70
CA VAL A 107 13.29 -8.04 9.33
C VAL A 107 13.81 -6.85 8.52
N ARG A 108 13.20 -5.66 8.63
CA ARG A 108 13.68 -4.42 7.97
C ARG A 108 15.12 -4.10 8.37
N GLN A 109 15.44 -4.19 9.66
CA GLN A 109 16.81 -3.94 10.14
C GLN A 109 17.81 -4.90 9.46
N ARG A 110 17.46 -6.18 9.32
CA ARG A 110 18.32 -7.21 8.69
C ARG A 110 18.38 -7.09 7.17
N LEU A 111 17.31 -6.64 6.51
CA LEU A 111 17.26 -6.42 5.06
C LEU A 111 18.23 -5.32 4.59
N SER A 112 18.59 -4.38 5.47
CA SER A 112 19.59 -3.34 5.18
C SER A 112 21.01 -3.88 5.03
N ILE A 113 21.29 -5.08 5.56
CA ILE A 113 22.59 -5.73 5.52
C ILE A 113 22.62 -6.73 4.35
N PRO A 114 23.56 -6.64 3.40
CA PRO A 114 23.72 -7.66 2.36
C PRO A 114 23.93 -9.05 2.99
N GLY A 115 23.04 -10.01 2.67
CA GLY A 115 23.06 -11.36 3.27
C GLY A 115 22.61 -11.43 4.74
N GLY A 116 22.06 -10.34 5.30
CA GLY A 116 21.69 -10.24 6.72
C GLY A 116 20.52 -11.12 7.13
N CYS A 117 19.72 -11.60 6.18
CA CYS A 117 18.61 -12.51 6.42
C CYS A 117 18.94 -13.96 6.05
N CYS A 118 20.21 -14.33 5.81
CA CYS A 118 20.56 -15.73 5.58
C CYS A 118 20.45 -16.54 6.89
N SER A 119 19.88 -17.75 6.79
CA SER A 119 19.62 -18.69 7.89
C SER A 119 20.84 -19.04 8.76
N PHE A 120 22.07 -18.83 8.25
CA PHE A 120 23.31 -19.08 8.98
C PHE A 120 23.69 -17.95 9.97
N ARG A 121 23.07 -16.76 9.91
CA ARG A 121 23.46 -15.58 10.72
C ARG A 121 22.41 -15.07 11.70
N SER A 122 21.19 -15.57 11.69
CA SER A 122 20.13 -15.11 12.60
C SER A 122 19.35 -16.27 13.20
N ALA A 123 19.40 -16.41 14.53
CA ALA A 123 18.53 -17.31 15.29
C ALA A 123 17.03 -17.04 15.01
N ASP A 124 16.69 -15.81 14.60
CA ASP A 124 15.33 -15.40 14.23
C ASP A 124 14.85 -15.95 12.88
N ALA A 125 15.74 -16.33 11.95
CA ALA A 125 15.35 -16.94 10.68
C ALA A 125 14.80 -18.36 10.87
N ALA A 126 15.22 -19.07 11.92
CA ALA A 126 14.60 -20.33 12.32
C ALA A 126 13.17 -20.10 12.85
N TYR A 127 12.91 -18.98 13.51
CA TYR A 127 11.57 -18.61 14.01
C TYR A 127 10.59 -18.29 12.88
N LEU A 128 11.06 -17.63 11.81
CA LEU A 128 10.29 -17.40 10.58
C LEU A 128 10.02 -18.68 9.77
N ALA A 129 10.85 -19.71 9.91
CA ALA A 129 10.64 -21.02 9.29
C ALA A 129 9.75 -21.97 10.11
N SER A 130 9.39 -21.56 11.34
CA SER A 130 8.57 -22.35 12.28
C SER A 130 7.08 -21.96 12.25
N TYR A 131 6.69 -21.01 11.39
CA TYR A 131 5.33 -20.58 11.12
C TYR A 131 4.95 -20.84 9.67
#